data_AF-A0A9P2G8R8-F1
#
_entry.id   AF-A0A9P2G8R8-F1
#
_cell.length_a   1.000
_cell.length_b   1.000
_cell.length_c   1.000
_cell.angle_alpha   90.00
_cell.angle_beta   90.00
_cell.angle_gamma   90.00
#
_symmetry.space_group_name_H-M   'P 1'
#
loop_
_entity.id
_entity.type
_entity.pdbx_description
1 polymer ?
#
loop_
_entity_poly.entity_id
_entity_poly.type
_entity_poly.pdbx_seq_one_letter_code
_entity_poly.pdbx_strand_id
1 'polypeptide(L)'
;MDTDTKAASRIVENYFICMNDQNIEKELTLLTDDFKKNHKVKKEPNLKSIKLLHIKEADNSYKESYQDKENTKIFIVKFNRQFKDDNKAVVESGIDYWTVTVIRKDKNSPWLIAGMGVC
;
A
#
# COMPACT_ATOMS: atom_id res chain seq x y z
N MET A 1 -14.72 10.01 -4.58
CA MET A 1 -13.46 9.91 -5.33
C MET A 1 -13.76 10.01 -6.81
N ASP A 2 -13.01 10.83 -7.53
CA ASP A 2 -12.99 10.88 -8.99
C ASP A 2 -12.41 9.58 -9.59
N THR A 3 -12.56 9.41 -10.91
CA THR A 3 -12.14 8.20 -11.63
C THR A 3 -10.65 7.91 -11.50
N ASP A 4 -9.83 8.95 -11.49
CA ASP A 4 -8.37 8.82 -11.44
C ASP A 4 -7.92 8.37 -10.03
N THR A 5 -8.49 9.00 -9.01
CA THR A 5 -8.29 8.59 -7.60
C THR A 5 -8.76 7.15 -7.36
N LYS A 6 -9.88 6.72 -7.96
CA LYS A 6 -10.35 5.33 -7.88
C LYS A 6 -9.37 4.35 -8.53
N ALA A 7 -8.77 4.71 -9.66
CA ALA A 7 -7.77 3.87 -10.32
C ALA A 7 -6.52 3.71 -9.44
N ALA A 8 -6.01 4.81 -8.88
CA ALA A 8 -4.88 4.76 -7.96
C ALA A 8 -5.19 3.97 -6.67
N SER A 9 -6.40 4.15 -6.09
CA SER A 9 -6.79 3.40 -4.90
C SER A 9 -6.93 1.89 -5.16
N ARG A 10 -7.29 1.51 -6.39
CA ARG A 10 -7.37 0.09 -6.79
C ARG A 10 -6.00 -0.59 -6.78
N ILE A 11 -4.92 0.14 -7.10
CA ILE A 11 -3.55 -0.38 -6.98
C ILE A 11 -3.21 -0.67 -5.53
N VAL A 12 -3.58 0.23 -4.61
CA VAL A 12 -3.42 0.03 -3.16
C VAL A 12 -4.21 -1.20 -2.71
N GLU A 13 -5.49 -1.30 -3.05
CA GLU A 13 -6.32 -2.47 -2.72
C GLU A 13 -5.69 -3.79 -3.22
N ASN A 14 -5.26 -3.81 -4.48
CA ASN A 14 -4.60 -4.97 -5.09
C ASN A 14 -3.31 -5.36 -4.35
N TYR A 15 -2.55 -4.38 -3.85
CA TYR A 15 -1.34 -4.65 -3.07
C TYR A 15 -1.67 -5.37 -1.77
N PHE A 16 -2.67 -4.89 -1.00
CA PHE A 16 -3.09 -5.56 0.23
C PHE A 16 -3.69 -6.97 -0.02
N ILE A 17 -4.35 -7.18 -1.15
CA ILE A 17 -4.77 -8.52 -1.60
C ILE A 17 -3.54 -9.42 -1.83
N CYS A 18 -2.52 -8.93 -2.55
CA CYS A 18 -1.30 -9.71 -2.80
C CYS A 18 -0.55 -10.03 -1.50
N MET A 19 -0.48 -9.09 -0.57
CA MET A 19 0.12 -9.33 0.75
C MET A 19 -0.65 -10.40 1.53
N ASN A 20 -1.99 -10.33 1.57
CA ASN A 20 -2.83 -11.32 2.23
C ASN A 20 -2.60 -12.72 1.63
N ASP A 21 -2.53 -12.81 0.31
CA ASP A 21 -2.36 -14.07 -0.43
C ASP A 21 -0.88 -14.53 -0.51
N GLN A 22 0.05 -13.73 0.01
CA GLN A 22 1.50 -13.91 -0.10
C GLN A 22 2.01 -14.08 -1.54
N ASN A 23 1.37 -13.40 -2.49
CA ASN A 23 1.72 -13.43 -3.91
C ASN A 23 2.77 -12.35 -4.24
N ILE A 24 4.03 -12.69 -3.97
CA ILE A 24 5.19 -11.80 -4.18
C ILE A 24 5.30 -11.35 -5.64
N GLU A 25 5.10 -12.24 -6.60
CA GLU A 25 5.28 -11.92 -8.02
C GLU A 25 4.31 -10.82 -8.45
N LYS A 26 3.03 -10.97 -8.09
CA LYS A 26 2.01 -9.96 -8.39
C LYS A 26 2.22 -8.68 -7.58
N GLU A 27 2.63 -8.79 -6.32
CA GLU A 27 2.97 -7.63 -5.48
C GLU A 27 4.06 -6.77 -6.15
N LEU A 28 5.13 -7.39 -6.64
CA LEU A 28 6.22 -6.71 -7.33
C LEU A 28 5.77 -5.98 -8.62
N THR A 29 4.70 -6.40 -9.28
CA THR A 29 4.18 -5.67 -10.46
C THR A 29 3.47 -4.36 -10.11
N LEU A 30 3.08 -4.17 -8.84
CA LEU A 30 2.36 -2.98 -8.38
C LEU A 30 3.30 -1.88 -7.86
N LEU A 31 4.60 -2.15 -7.79
CA LEU A 31 5.61 -1.25 -7.24
C LEU A 31 6.40 -0.57 -8.35
N THR A 32 6.91 0.64 -8.09
CA THR A 32 7.94 1.25 -8.93
C THR A 32 9.26 0.50 -8.80
N ASP A 33 10.11 0.54 -9.82
CA ASP A 33 11.40 -0.15 -9.78
C ASP A 33 12.32 0.38 -8.69
N ASP A 34 12.28 1.68 -8.40
CA ASP A 34 13.06 2.27 -7.32
C ASP A 34 12.56 1.84 -5.94
N PHE A 35 11.24 1.67 -5.78
CA PHE A 35 10.71 1.14 -4.53
C PHE A 35 11.08 -0.34 -4.35
N LYS A 36 11.01 -1.16 -5.40
CA LYS A 36 11.45 -2.58 -5.36
C LYS A 36 12.89 -2.77 -4.90
N LYS A 37 13.80 -1.88 -5.32
CA LYS A 37 15.23 -1.95 -4.93
C LYS A 37 15.42 -1.81 -3.41
N ASN A 38 14.58 -1.01 -2.77
CA ASN A 38 14.69 -0.66 -1.35
C ASN A 38 13.70 -1.43 -0.46
N HIS A 39 12.58 -1.90 -1.02
CA HIS A 39 11.52 -2.62 -0.33
C HIS A 39 11.67 -4.12 -0.52
N LYS A 40 12.07 -4.82 0.54
CA LYS A 40 12.22 -6.28 0.53
C LYS A 40 10.87 -6.96 0.73
N VAL A 41 10.13 -7.16 -0.35
CA VAL A 41 8.93 -8.00 -0.37
C VAL A 41 9.31 -9.42 0.05
N LYS A 42 8.68 -9.93 1.11
CA LYS A 42 8.93 -11.27 1.66
C LYS A 42 7.63 -11.88 2.13
N LYS A 43 7.55 -13.22 2.07
CA LYS A 43 6.46 -13.94 2.72
C LYS A 43 6.55 -13.78 4.23
N GLU A 44 5.40 -13.75 4.87
CA GLU A 44 5.27 -13.71 6.32
C GLU A 44 4.62 -15.01 6.79
N PRO A 45 5.37 -16.10 7.04
CA PRO A 45 4.79 -17.43 7.28
C PRO A 45 3.71 -17.49 8.38
N ASN A 46 3.83 -16.59 9.35
CA ASN A 46 2.93 -16.48 10.49
C ASN A 46 1.72 -15.57 10.23
N LEU A 47 1.69 -14.82 9.13
CA LEU A 47 0.53 -14.02 8.75
C LEU A 47 -0.66 -14.95 8.50
N LYS A 48 -1.75 -14.70 9.22
CA LYS A 48 -3.01 -15.43 9.07
C LYS A 48 -3.92 -14.73 8.07
N SER A 49 -4.05 -13.41 8.20
CA SER A 49 -4.88 -12.60 7.29
C SER A 49 -4.54 -11.13 7.38
N ILE A 50 -4.79 -10.42 6.28
CA ILE A 50 -4.87 -8.96 6.22
C ILE A 50 -6.26 -8.60 5.73
N LYS A 51 -6.99 -7.83 6.53
CA LYS A 51 -8.30 -7.29 6.15
C LYS A 51 -8.20 -5.79 5.95
N LEU A 52 -8.29 -5.35 4.70
CA LEU A 52 -8.43 -3.94 4.38
C LEU A 52 -9.74 -3.40 4.96
N LEU A 53 -9.67 -2.33 5.74
CA LEU A 53 -10.84 -1.72 6.40
C LEU A 53 -11.23 -0.40 5.72
N HIS A 54 -10.26 0.42 5.35
CA HIS A 54 -10.52 1.70 4.73
C HIS A 54 -9.32 2.20 3.91
N ILE A 55 -9.60 2.86 2.78
CA ILE A 55 -8.62 3.65 2.02
C ILE A 55 -9.19 5.06 1.91
N LYS A 56 -8.43 6.04 2.40
CA LYS A 56 -8.78 7.46 2.32
C LYS A 56 -7.65 8.20 1.61
N GLU A 57 -7.97 9.05 0.63
CA GLU A 57 -6.96 9.96 0.08
C GLU A 57 -6.54 10.96 1.16
N ALA A 58 -5.23 11.11 1.36
CA ALA A 58 -4.66 12.10 2.24
C ALA A 58 -4.95 13.51 1.73
N ASP A 59 -4.97 14.49 2.63
CA ASP A 59 -5.12 15.88 2.23
C ASP A 59 -3.88 16.39 1.45
N ASN A 60 -4.02 17.56 0.84
CA ASN A 60 -2.98 18.12 -0.02
C ASN A 60 -1.70 18.50 0.74
N SER A 61 -1.72 18.60 2.08
CA SER A 61 -0.51 18.94 2.86
C SER A 61 0.57 17.85 2.73
N TYR A 62 0.15 16.58 2.61
CA TYR A 62 1.05 15.44 2.37
C TYR A 62 1.75 15.50 1.01
N LYS A 63 1.20 16.28 0.06
CA LYS A 63 1.72 16.42 -1.29
C LYS A 63 2.59 17.66 -1.47
N GLU A 64 2.77 18.49 -0.43
CA GLU A 64 3.46 19.78 -0.56
C GLU A 64 4.91 19.67 -1.03
N SER A 65 5.61 18.61 -0.60
CA SER A 65 7.00 18.34 -0.98
C SER A 65 7.15 17.67 -2.36
N TYR A 66 6.06 17.27 -3.02
CA TYR A 66 6.11 16.62 -4.33
C TYR A 66 6.02 17.66 -5.45
N GLN A 67 6.97 17.59 -6.38
CA GLN A 67 7.01 18.45 -7.57
C GLN A 67 5.82 18.20 -8.51
N ASP A 68 5.36 16.95 -8.63
CA ASP A 68 4.24 16.57 -9.48
C ASP A 68 3.04 16.09 -8.66
N LYS A 69 2.19 17.04 -8.27
CA LYS A 69 0.99 16.79 -7.45
C LYS A 69 -0.14 16.12 -8.24
N GLU A 70 -0.18 16.27 -9.56
CA GLU A 70 -1.23 15.70 -10.41
C GLU A 70 -1.00 14.20 -10.64
N ASN A 71 0.26 13.79 -10.78
CA ASN A 71 0.66 12.40 -10.93
C ASN A 71 1.09 11.74 -9.62
N THR A 72 0.72 12.33 -8.48
CA THR A 72 0.95 11.77 -7.15
C THR A 72 -0.34 11.70 -6.34
N LYS A 73 -0.61 10.52 -5.80
CA LYS A 73 -1.69 10.25 -4.86
C LYS A 73 -1.11 9.67 -3.58
N ILE A 74 -1.64 10.08 -2.45
CA ILE A 74 -1.23 9.57 -1.14
C ILE A 74 -2.49 9.08 -0.45
N PHE A 75 -2.44 7.87 0.09
CA PHE A 75 -3.56 7.24 0.75
C PHE A 75 -3.19 6.89 2.19
N ILE A 76 -4.10 7.20 3.12
CA ILE A 76 -4.08 6.65 4.46
C ILE A 76 -4.92 5.39 4.43
N VAL A 77 -4.30 4.26 4.73
CA VAL A 77 -4.87 2.93 4.63
C VAL A 77 -5.00 2.34 6.02
N LYS A 78 -6.24 2.03 6.41
CA LYS A 78 -6.56 1.31 7.63
C LYS A 78 -6.80 -0.14 7.30
N PHE A 79 -6.12 -1.05 7.98
CA PHE A 79 -6.30 -2.49 7.79
C PHE A 79 -6.06 -3.22 9.11
N ASN A 80 -6.56 -4.45 9.19
CA ASN A 80 -6.36 -5.32 10.35
C ASN A 80 -5.44 -6.47 9.96
N ARG A 81 -4.34 -6.65 10.69
CA ARG A 81 -3.44 -7.80 10.55
C ARG A 81 -3.70 -8.79 11.65
N GLN A 82 -3.76 -10.07 11.29
CA GLN A 82 -3.82 -11.17 12.23
C GLN A 82 -2.68 -12.13 11.93
N PHE A 83 -2.03 -12.59 12.98
CA PHE A 83 -1.01 -13.64 12.91
C PHE A 83 -1.52 -14.94 13.52
N LYS A 84 -0.87 -16.05 13.16
CA LYS A 84 -1.08 -17.36 13.78
C LYS A 84 -0.52 -17.32 15.20
N ASP A 85 -1.30 -17.83 16.13
CA ASP A 85 -1.07 -17.67 17.55
C ASP A 85 -0.16 -18.77 18.08
N ASP A 86 1.16 -18.60 17.92
CA ASP A 86 2.19 -19.47 18.51
C ASP A 86 3.04 -18.63 19.50
N ASN A 87 2.43 -18.27 20.63
CA ASN A 87 3.05 -17.73 21.86
C ASN A 87 3.89 -16.43 21.79
N LYS A 88 3.99 -15.74 20.65
CA LYS A 88 4.66 -14.42 20.55
C LYS A 88 3.95 -13.35 19.69
N ALA A 89 2.99 -13.73 18.83
CA ALA A 89 2.42 -12.84 17.82
C ALA A 89 1.10 -12.13 18.21
N VAL A 90 0.55 -12.41 19.40
CA VAL A 90 -0.69 -11.75 19.90
C VAL A 90 -0.50 -10.24 20.03
N VAL A 91 0.71 -9.78 20.35
CA VAL A 91 1.02 -8.35 20.53
C VAL A 91 1.07 -7.59 19.19
N GLU A 92 1.24 -8.28 18.07
CA GLU A 92 1.32 -7.66 16.73
C GLU A 92 0.02 -7.74 15.92
N SER A 93 -1.01 -8.45 16.42
CA SER A 93 -2.31 -8.49 15.76
C SER A 93 -3.13 -7.26 16.13
N GLY A 94 -3.69 -6.58 15.13
CA GLY A 94 -4.44 -5.36 15.38
C GLY A 94 -4.67 -4.50 14.15
N ILE A 95 -5.25 -3.34 14.43
CA ILE A 95 -5.50 -2.30 13.43
C ILE A 95 -4.22 -1.51 13.23
N ASP A 96 -3.74 -1.48 11.99
CA ASP A 96 -2.63 -0.67 11.55
C ASP A 96 -3.11 0.45 10.61
N TYR A 97 -2.29 1.49 10.53
CA TYR A 97 -2.46 2.62 9.62
C TYR A 97 -1.17 2.86 8.83
N TRP A 98 -1.25 2.75 7.51
CA TRP A 98 -0.13 3.06 6.62
C TRP A 98 -0.46 4.23 5.70
N THR A 99 0.52 5.10 5.49
CA THR A 99 0.55 6.03 4.36
C THR A 99 1.12 5.29 3.15
N VAL A 100 0.42 5.31 2.02
CA VAL A 100 0.86 4.71 0.76
C VAL A 100 0.92 5.78 -0.32
N THR A 101 2.10 6.00 -0.88
CA THR A 101 2.32 6.92 -2.00
C THR A 101 2.25 6.16 -3.32
N VAL A 102 1.39 6.62 -4.21
CA VAL A 102 1.17 6.06 -5.55
C VAL A 102 1.48 7.15 -6.58
N ILE A 103 2.33 6.83 -7.55
CA ILE A 103 2.72 7.75 -8.60
C ILE A 103 2.45 7.15 -9.97
N ARG A 104 2.39 8.01 -10.99
CA ARG A 104 2.50 7.63 -12.39
C ARG A 104 3.46 8.58 -13.08
N LYS A 105 3.98 8.19 -14.24
CA LYS A 105 4.87 9.06 -15.02
C LYS A 105 4.11 10.20 -15.71
N ASP A 106 2.93 9.90 -16.22
CA ASP A 106 2.03 10.81 -16.94
C ASP A 106 0.60 10.23 -16.95
N LYS A 107 -0.38 10.97 -17.48
CA LYS A 107 -1.81 10.58 -17.48
C LYS A 107 -2.13 9.26 -18.17
N ASN A 108 -1.26 8.79 -19.07
CA ASN A 108 -1.46 7.54 -19.81
C ASN A 108 -0.69 6.37 -19.20
N SER A 109 0.16 6.63 -18.21
CA SER A 109 0.95 5.63 -17.51
C SER A 109 0.15 4.97 -16.38
N PRO A 110 0.42 3.70 -16.07
CA PRO A 110 -0.19 3.03 -14.93
C PRO A 110 0.23 3.68 -13.61
N TRP A 111 -0.66 3.60 -12.63
CA TRP A 111 -0.37 3.93 -11.25
C TRP A 111 0.47 2.83 -10.60
N LEU A 112 1.52 3.20 -9.88
CA LEU A 112 2.42 2.30 -9.18
C LEU A 112 2.76 2.84 -7.79
N ILE A 113 2.98 1.95 -6.83
CA ILE A 113 3.36 2.30 -5.47
C ILE A 113 4.84 2.68 -5.44
N ALA A 114 5.13 3.88 -4.95
CA ALA A 114 6.48 4.43 -4.84
C ALA A 114 7.01 4.47 -3.40
N GLY A 115 6.13 4.32 -2.41
CA GLY A 115 6.54 4.39 -1.01
C GLY A 115 5.43 4.02 -0.05
N MET A 116 5.84 3.58 1.14
CA MET A 116 4.96 3.29 2.27
C MET A 116 5.60 3.77 3.58
N GLY A 117 4.77 4.17 4.53
CA GLY A 117 5.19 4.54 5.88
C GLY A 117 4.11 4.24 6.90
N VAL A 118 4.49 4.02 8.15
CA VAL A 118 3.55 3.89 9.27
C VAL A 118 3.08 5.29 9.69
N CYS A 119 1.79 5.44 10.00
CA CYS A 119 1.21 6.67 10.54
C CYS A 119 1.27 6.70 12.06
#